data_AF-A0A7K0N279-F1
#
_entry.id   AF-A0A7K0N279-F1
#
_cell.length_a   1.000
_cell.length_b   1.000
_cell.length_c   1.000
_cell.angle_alpha   90.00
_cell.angle_beta   90.00
_cell.angle_gamma   90.00
#
_symmetry.space_group_name_H-M   'P 1'
#
loop_
_entity.id
_entity.type
_entity.pdbx_description
1 polymer ?
#
loop_
_entity_poly.entity_id
_entity_poly.type
_entity_poly.pdbx_seq_one_letter_code
_entity_poly.pdbx_strand_id
1 'polypeptide(L)' 'MMTKLLILAIVIIVSGLLIRAIAKLPSRYDRKPKVQNSWSALDSGIDPTENKAP' A
#
# COMPACT_ATOMS: atom_id res chain seq x y z
N MET A 1 -1.66 37.88 6.58
CA MET A 1 -2.00 36.97 5.45
C MET A 1 -0.98 35.85 5.33
N MET A 2 0.32 36.17 5.28
CA MET A 2 1.44 35.20 5.25
C MET A 2 1.42 34.15 6.39
N THR A 3 1.17 34.57 7.63
CA THR A 3 1.15 33.68 8.81
C THR A 3 0.03 32.64 8.75
N LYS A 4 -1.15 33.03 8.22
CA LYS A 4 -2.29 32.11 8.03
C LYS A 4 -1.97 31.04 6.99
N LEU A 5 -1.29 31.40 5.91
CA LEU A 5 -0.84 30.46 4.87
C LEU A 5 0.20 29.49 5.41
N LEU A 6 1.13 29.96 6.24
CA LEU A 6 2.17 29.13 6.85
C LEU A 6 1.56 28.11 7.83
N ILE A 7 0.62 28.53 8.66
CA ILE A 7 -0.12 27.63 9.56
C ILE A 7 -0.90 26.59 8.75
N LEU A 8 -1.58 26.99 7.68
CA LEU A 8 -2.33 26.06 6.82
C LEU A 8 -1.40 25.01 6.18
N ALA A 9 -0.24 25.43 5.67
CA ALA A 9 0.74 24.53 5.08
C ALA A 9 1.25 23.49 6.09
N ILE A 10 1.54 23.92 7.32
CA ILE A 10 1.94 23.01 8.41
C ILE A 10 0.84 21.99 8.70
N VAL A 11 -0.41 22.42 8.82
CA VAL A 11 -1.54 21.53 9.11
C VAL A 11 -1.70 20.46 8.02
N ILE A 12 -1.59 20.85 6.75
CA ILE A 12 -1.69 19.92 5.62
C ILE A 12 -0.57 18.87 5.69
N ILE A 13 0.68 19.29 5.90
CA ILE A 13 1.83 18.38 5.97
C ILE A 13 1.68 17.40 7.13
N VAL A 14 1.32 17.90 8.32
CA VAL A 14 1.13 17.07 9.52
C VAL A 14 -0.01 16.08 9.31
N SER A 15 -1.13 16.51 8.72
CA SER A 15 -2.26 15.61 8.42
C SER A 15 -1.89 14.49 7.45
N GLY A 16 -1.13 14.78 6.40
CA GLY A 16 -0.67 13.78 5.43
C GLY A 16 0.25 12.73 6.07
N LEU A 17 1.14 13.17 6.96
CA LEU A 17 2.01 12.27 7.72
C LEU A 17 1.23 11.40 8.70
N LEU A 18 0.22 11.95 9.40
CA LEU A 18 -0.65 11.17 10.28
C LEU A 18 -1.46 10.14 9.51
N ILE A 19 -2.06 10.52 8.39
CA ILE A 19 -2.83 9.59 7.54
C ILE A 19 -1.91 8.46 7.08
N ARG A 20 -0.69 8.76 6.63
CA ARG A 20 0.26 7.71 6.21
C ARG A 20 0.69 6.80 7.37
N ALA A 21 0.84 7.34 8.58
CA ALA A 21 1.20 6.57 9.76
C ALA A 21 0.05 5.67 10.26
N ILE A 22 -1.19 6.14 10.14
CA ILE A 22 -2.40 5.44 10.59
C ILE A 22 -2.92 4.48 9.52
N ALA A 23 -2.77 4.84 8.24
CA ALA A 23 -3.04 3.98 7.09
C ALA A 23 -1.95 2.90 6.98
N LYS A 24 -1.89 2.04 7.99
CA LYS A 24 -1.42 0.67 7.80
C LYS A 24 -2.41 0.07 6.80
N LEU A 25 -2.03 0.00 5.52
CA LEU A 25 -2.75 -0.86 4.59
C LEU A 25 -2.88 -2.21 5.30
N PRO A 26 -4.10 -2.74 5.45
CA PRO A 26 -4.28 -3.93 6.24
C PRO A 26 -3.41 -5.01 5.61
N SER A 27 -2.61 -5.70 6.43
CA SER A 27 -1.82 -6.88 6.03
C SER A 27 -2.66 -8.01 5.42
N ARG A 28 -3.98 -7.81 5.35
CA ARG A 28 -4.91 -8.56 4.49
C ARG A 28 -4.60 -8.39 2.99
N TYR A 29 -3.90 -7.33 2.59
CA TYR A 29 -3.36 -7.11 1.24
C TYR A 29 -1.85 -7.33 1.13
N ASP A 30 -1.15 -7.50 2.25
CA ASP A 30 0.14 -8.18 2.22
C ASP A 30 -0.18 -9.63 1.83
N ARG A 31 -0.19 -9.90 0.51
CA ARG A 31 -0.14 -11.26 0.01
C ARG A 31 1.13 -11.85 0.61
N LYS A 32 1.01 -12.59 1.72
CA LYS A 32 2.11 -13.37 2.26
C LYS A 32 2.68 -14.14 1.07
N PRO A 33 4.00 -14.08 0.79
CA PRO A 33 4.56 -14.92 -0.24
C PRO A 33 4.13 -16.34 0.11
N LYS A 34 3.24 -16.93 -0.69
CA LYS A 34 2.84 -18.32 -0.49
C LYS A 34 4.14 -19.08 -0.64
N VAL A 35 4.66 -19.60 0.46
CA VAL A 35 5.74 -20.58 0.42
C VAL A 35 5.12 -21.74 -0.35
N GLN A 36 5.42 -21.82 -1.65
CA GLN A 36 4.94 -22.89 -2.49
C GLN A 36 5.56 -24.16 -1.92
N ASN A 37 4.71 -25.04 -1.38
CA ASN A 37 5.17 -26.37 -1.05
C ASN A 37 5.33 -27.13 -2.37
N SER A 38 6.09 -28.23 -2.37
CA SER A 38 6.38 -28.99 -3.59
C SER A 38 5.14 -29.46 -4.36
N TRP A 39 3.99 -29.55 -3.69
CA TRP A 39 2.71 -29.96 -4.26
C TRP A 39 1.92 -28.78 -4.87
N SER A 40 2.05 -27.57 -4.30
CA SER A 40 1.40 -26.34 -4.80
C SER A 40 2.27 -25.52 -5.76
N ALA A 41 3.54 -25.92 -5.97
CA ALA A 41 4.44 -25.28 -6.93
C ALA A 41 4.04 -25.51 -8.40
N LEU A 42 3.25 -26.56 -8.68
CA LEU A 42 2.73 -26.87 -10.01
C LEU A 42 1.38 -26.21 -10.30
N ASP A 43 0.70 -25.71 -9.26
CA ASP A 43 -0.54 -24.95 -9.38
C ASP A 43 -0.19 -23.46 -9.31
N SER A 44 0.39 -22.95 -10.40
CA SER A 44 0.45 -21.51 -10.65
C SER A 44 -0.98 -21.04 -10.90
N GLY A 45 -1.74 -20.85 -9.81
CA GLY A 45 -3.10 -20.35 -9.89
C GLY A 45 -3.13 -19.12 -10.79
N ILE A 46 -4.14 -19.02 -11.65
CA ILE A 46 -4.28 -17.95 -12.63
C ILE A 46 -4.30 -16.61 -11.88
N ASP A 47 -3.18 -15.87 -11.89
CA ASP A 47 -3.15 -14.51 -11.37
C ASP A 47 -3.61 -13.57 -12.50
N PRO A 48 -4.81 -12.95 -12.40
CA PRO A 48 -5.29 -12.02 -13.41
C PRO A 48 -4.40 -10.76 -13.54
N THR A 49 -3.37 -10.63 -12.70
CA THR A 49 -2.38 -9.56 -12.73
C THR A 49 -1.10 -9.93 -13.50
N GLU A 50 -0.84 -11.22 -13.76
CA GLU A 50 0.35 -11.67 -14.51
C GLU A 50 0.26 -11.33 -16.00
N ASN A 51 -0.96 -11.26 -16.55
CA ASN A 51 -1.22 -10.89 -17.95
C ASN A 51 -1.52 -9.40 -18.14
N LYS A 52 -0.78 -8.52 -17.46
CA LYS A 52 -0.62 -7.14 -17.95
C LYS A 52 0.49 -7.15 -19.00
N ALA A 53 0.12 -7.48 -20.23
CA ALA A 53 0.94 -7.21 -21.42
C ALA A 53 1.38 -5.73 -21.42
N PRO A 54 2.59 -5.42 -21.94
CA PRO A 54 3.17 -4.08 -21.92
C PRO A 54 2.30 -3.02 -22.61
#